data_AF-A0A151H434-F1
#
_entry.id   AF-A0A151H434-F1
#
_cell.length_a   1.000
_cell.length_b   1.000
_cell.length_c   1.000
_cell.angle_alpha   90.00
_cell.angle_beta   90.00
_cell.angle_gamma   90.00
#
_symmetry.space_group_name_H-M   'P 1'
#
loop_
_entity.id
_entity.type
_entity.pdbx_description
1 polymer ?
#
loop_
_entity_poly.entity_id
_entity_poly.type
_entity_poly.pdbx_seq_one_letter_code
_entity_poly.pdbx_strand_id
1 'polypeptide(L)' 'ELIGQLVLGMEYGAAAEDLGRTCVSHPTLSEAVKEACMACYDKPIHMA' A
#
# COMPACT_ATOMS: atom_id res chain seq x y z
N GLU A 1 10.39 8.22 0.75
CA GLU A 1 9.97 6.91 1.27
C GLU A 1 8.74 6.29 0.60
N LEU A 2 7.60 6.99 0.43
CA LEU A 2 6.37 6.38 -0.15
C LEU A 2 6.56 5.72 -1.52
N ILE A 3 7.22 6.42 -2.46
CA ILE A 3 7.50 5.88 -3.79
C ILE A 3 8.50 4.72 -3.72
N GLY A 4 9.44 4.73 -2.77
CA GLY A 4 10.45 3.68 -2.62
C GLY A 4 9.84 2.32 -2.30
N GLN A 5 8.82 2.29 -1.45
CA GLN A 5 8.04 1.08 -1.15
C GLN A 5 7.38 0.50 -2.42
N LEU A 6 6.81 1.36 -3.26
CA LEU A 6 6.16 0.93 -4.51
C LEU A 6 7.19 0.43 -5.53
N VAL A 7 8.31 1.13 -5.68
CA VAL A 7 9.40 0.71 -6.59
C VAL A 7 9.96 -0.65 -6.18
N LEU A 8 10.20 -0.85 -4.88
CA LEU A 8 10.65 -2.15 -4.36
C LEU A 8 9.61 -3.25 -4.60
N GLY A 9 8.33 -2.94 -4.38
CA GLY A 9 7.23 -3.86 -4.70
C GLY A 9 7.21 -4.25 -6.18
N MET A 10 7.33 -3.28 -7.09
CA MET A 10 7.36 -3.52 -8.52
C MET A 10 8.57 -4.35 -8.95
N GLU A 11 9.74 -4.12 -8.35
CA GLU A 11 10.96 -4.90 -8.63
C GLU A 11 10.80 -6.39 -8.27
N TYR A 12 10.11 -6.68 -7.15
CA TYR A 12 9.79 -8.05 -6.75
C TYR A 12 8.50 -8.61 -7.40
N GLY A 13 7.87 -7.86 -8.32
CA GLY A 13 6.65 -8.28 -9.01
C GLY A 13 5.42 -8.34 -8.11
N ALA A 14 5.38 -7.56 -7.03
CA ALA A 14 4.25 -7.50 -6.11
C ALA A 14 3.01 -6.89 -6.80
N ALA A 15 1.84 -7.47 -6.54
CA ALA A 15 0.56 -6.90 -6.90
C ALA A 15 0.15 -5.79 -5.93
N ALA A 16 -0.83 -4.97 -6.33
CA ALA A 16 -1.40 -3.96 -5.44
C ALA A 16 -1.95 -4.57 -4.14
N GLU A 17 -2.49 -5.79 -4.21
CA GLU A 17 -2.98 -6.53 -3.04
C GLU A 17 -1.86 -6.84 -2.03
N ASP A 18 -0.67 -7.23 -2.50
CA ASP A 18 0.47 -7.56 -1.63
C ASP A 18 0.89 -6.34 -0.80
N LEU A 19 0.96 -5.18 -1.44
CA LEU A 19 1.29 -3.91 -0.79
C LEU A 19 0.17 -3.43 0.15
N GLY A 20 -1.09 -3.62 -0.24
CA GLY A 20 -2.24 -3.32 0.62
C GLY A 20 -2.34 -4.22 1.86
N ARG A 21 -1.89 -5.48 1.77
CA ARG A 21 -1.87 -6.44 2.89
C ARG A 21 -0.66 -6.30 3.81
N THR A 22 0.35 -5.53 3.42
CA THR A 22 1.55 -5.31 4.23
C THR A 22 1.23 -4.54 5.52
N CYS A 23 1.88 -4.91 6.62
CA CYS A 23 1.82 -4.17 7.88
C CYS A 23 2.69 -2.91 7.79
N VAL A 24 2.05 -1.75 7.91
CA VAL A 24 2.73 -0.46 8.01
C VAL A 24 2.68 0.02 9.46
N SER A 25 3.69 0.76 9.89
CA SER A 25 3.69 1.39 11.21
C SER A 25 2.59 2.45 11.30
N HIS A 26 1.86 2.43 12.42
CA HIS A 26 0.88 3.46 12.77
C HIS A 26 1.43 4.36 13.89
N PRO A 27 1.31 5.70 13.82
CA PRO A 27 0.79 6.51 12.72
C PRO A 27 1.90 6.94 11.73
N THR A 28 1.75 6.68 10.43
CA THR A 28 2.71 7.14 9.39
C THR A 28 2.06 7.49 8.05
N LEU A 29 2.77 8.27 7.23
CA LEU A 29 2.33 8.59 5.86
C LEU A 29 2.24 7.35 4.94
N SER A 30 2.95 6.26 5.25
CA SER A 30 2.90 5.02 4.48
C SER A 30 1.53 4.33 4.54
N GLU A 31 0.71 4.67 5.52
CA GLU A 31 -0.69 4.23 5.59
C GLU A 31 -1.49 4.70 4.37
N ALA A 32 -1.20 5.89 3.83
CA ALA A 32 -1.88 6.38 2.62
C ALA A 32 -1.58 5.50 1.39
N VAL A 33 -0.36 4.99 1.26
CA VAL A 33 0.01 4.06 0.17
C VAL A 33 -0.72 2.73 0.34
N LYS A 34 -0.75 2.20 1.57
CA LYS A 34 -1.50 0.98 1.88
C LYS A 34 -2.98 1.11 1.49
N GLU A 35 -3.64 2.19 1.90
CA GLU A 35 -5.06 2.43 1.59
C GLU A 35 -5.28 2.65 0.09
N ALA A 36 -4.39 3.36 -0.60
CA ALA A 36 -4.46 3.52 -2.07
C ALA A 36 -4.30 2.18 -2.80
N CYS A 37 -3.40 1.31 -2.33
CA CYS A 37 -3.26 -0.04 -2.84
C CYS A 37 -4.54 -0.85 -2.61
N MET A 38 -5.15 -0.78 -1.42
CA MET A 38 -6.44 -1.42 -1.14
C MET A 38 -7.58 -0.93 -2.03
N ALA A 39 -7.60 0.38 -2.36
CA ALA A 39 -8.57 0.94 -3.29
C ALA A 39 -8.38 0.50 -4.75
N CYS A 40 -7.19 0.05 -5.13
CA CYS A 40 -6.91 -0.41 -6.49
C CYS A 40 -7.46 -1.82 -6.77
N TYR A 41 -7.53 -2.69 -5.75
CA TYR A 41 -7.96 -4.09 -5.93
C TYR A 41 -9.29 -4.44 -5.24
N ASP A 42 -9.63 -3.82 -4.10
CA ASP A 42 -10.86 -4.12 -3.35
C ASP A 42 -11.38 -2.86 -2.61
N LYS A 43 -11.42 -2.86 -1.27
CA LYS A 43 -11.99 -1.78 -0.47
C LYS A 43 -11.02 -1.24 0.60
N PRO A 44 -10.71 0.07 0.60
CA PRO A 44 -9.95 0.70 1.66
C PRO A 44 -10.75 0.79 2.98
N ILE A 45 -10.06 0.88 4.11
CA ILE A 45 -10.68 0.95 5.44
C ILE A 45 -11.02 2.40 5.80
N HIS A 46 -10.16 3.33 5.39
CA HIS A 46 -10.22 4.73 5.81
C HIS A 46 -10.69 5.68 4.69
N MET A 47 -11.30 5.16 3.63
CA MET A 47 -11.92 5.94 2.56
C MET A 47 -13.35 5.45 2.28
N ALA A 48 -14.24 6.37 1.92
CA ALA A 48 -15.66 6.11 1.62
C ALA A 48 -15.88 5.79 0.14
#